data_AF-A0A958FRJ5-F1
#
_entry.id   AF-A0A958FRJ5-F1
#
_cell.length_a   1.000
_cell.length_b   1.000
_cell.length_c   1.000
_cell.angle_alpha   90.00
_cell.angle_beta   90.00
_cell.angle_gamma   90.00
#
_symmetry.space_group_name_H-M   'P 1'
#
loop_
_entity.id
_entity.type
_entity.pdbx_description
1 polymer ?
#
loop_
_entity_poly.entity_id
_entity_poly.type
_entity_poly.pdbx_seq_one_letter_code
_entity_poly.pdbx_strand_id
1 'polypeptide(L)'
;TTLNKGDKALEEFEKFLKNYPKSDLTANVYLTIAEIYFRDEETEAGVTAVRRAVDVASNPETQQQALASLISTYKSLQLWDGALQNAREYVQKFPNADDIVDQKITIGIALNRLNRFSEAVDYLKDLKFSVNSDQEPEIQFYIGEAYFNGGQYEQAINEFVKIPLLSQKTKLQWEASALYFAGQSYEKLGRTNEAVRMYQEIIDRPGIQLELKRQARKLIDNIKSVN
;
A
#
# COMPACT_ATOMS: atom_id res chain seq x y z
N THR A 1 -3.28 -26.58 -33.55
CA THR A 1 -3.69 -25.99 -32.27
C THR A 1 -3.43 -24.51 -32.36
N THR A 2 -4.47 -23.67 -32.34
CA THR A 2 -4.32 -22.21 -32.46
C THR A 2 -3.76 -21.68 -31.14
N LEU A 3 -2.44 -21.42 -31.09
CA LEU A 3 -1.83 -20.68 -29.98
C LEU A 3 -2.60 -19.37 -29.76
N ASN A 4 -2.93 -19.06 -28.51
CA ASN A 4 -3.44 -17.75 -28.15
C ASN A 4 -2.32 -16.71 -28.40
N LYS A 5 -2.69 -15.42 -28.53
CA LYS A 5 -1.71 -14.33 -28.73
C LYS A 5 -0.66 -14.28 -27.61
N GLY A 6 -1.02 -14.68 -26.37
CA GLY A 6 -0.09 -14.82 -25.24
C GLY A 6 0.99 -15.86 -25.50
N ASP A 7 0.60 -17.08 -25.85
CA ASP A 7 1.54 -18.19 -26.13
C ASP A 7 2.53 -17.85 -27.24
N LYS A 8 2.07 -17.18 -28.32
CA LYS A 8 2.96 -16.74 -29.40
C LYS A 8 3.95 -15.68 -28.94
N ALA A 9 3.52 -14.76 -28.08
CA ALA A 9 4.39 -13.72 -27.54
C ALA A 9 5.46 -14.34 -26.63
N LEU A 10 5.09 -15.32 -25.78
CA LEU A 10 6.03 -16.05 -24.93
C LEU A 10 7.09 -16.77 -25.77
N GLU A 11 6.71 -17.46 -26.86
CA GLU A 11 7.66 -18.15 -27.73
C GLU A 11 8.70 -17.18 -28.35
N GLU A 12 8.26 -16.00 -28.81
CA GLU A 12 9.17 -14.98 -29.37
C GLU A 12 10.05 -14.35 -28.29
N PHE A 13 9.53 -14.13 -27.07
CA PHE A 13 10.32 -13.65 -25.95
C PHE A 13 11.38 -14.67 -25.51
N GLU A 14 11.04 -15.97 -25.45
CA GLU A 14 12.00 -17.03 -25.14
C GLU A 14 13.12 -17.10 -26.19
N LYS A 15 12.79 -16.99 -27.48
CA LYS A 15 13.80 -16.88 -28.55
C LYS A 15 14.68 -15.66 -28.36
N PHE A 16 14.09 -14.50 -28.04
CA PHE A 16 14.84 -13.28 -27.78
C PHE A 16 15.82 -13.45 -26.62
N LEU A 17 15.34 -13.95 -25.47
CA LEU A 17 16.16 -14.17 -24.27
C LEU A 17 17.30 -15.16 -24.51
N LYS A 18 17.09 -16.17 -25.37
CA LYS A 18 18.12 -17.12 -25.78
C LYS A 18 19.18 -16.48 -26.69
N ASN A 19 18.76 -15.67 -27.65
CA ASN A 19 19.65 -15.09 -28.66
C ASN A 19 20.37 -13.83 -28.16
N TYR A 20 19.77 -13.10 -27.22
CA TYR A 20 20.26 -11.82 -26.72
C TYR A 20 20.27 -11.75 -25.18
N PRO A 21 20.89 -12.71 -24.46
CA PRO A 21 20.80 -12.83 -23.00
C PRO A 21 21.46 -11.68 -22.22
N LYS A 22 22.25 -10.84 -22.89
CA LYS A 22 22.93 -9.66 -22.31
C LYS A 22 22.33 -8.35 -22.81
N SER A 23 21.20 -8.39 -23.52
CA SER A 23 20.54 -7.17 -23.98
C SER A 23 20.02 -6.38 -22.78
N ASP A 24 20.11 -5.06 -22.83
CA ASP A 24 19.48 -4.18 -21.83
C ASP A 24 17.95 -4.32 -21.79
N LEU A 25 17.35 -4.93 -22.83
CA LEU A 25 15.90 -5.21 -22.89
C LEU A 25 15.50 -6.49 -22.14
N THR A 26 16.46 -7.31 -21.70
CA THR A 26 16.18 -8.62 -21.08
C THR A 26 15.26 -8.46 -19.85
N ALA A 27 15.50 -7.45 -19.03
CA ALA A 27 14.65 -7.17 -17.87
C ALA A 27 13.21 -6.83 -18.28
N ASN A 28 13.02 -5.94 -19.25
CA ASN A 28 11.71 -5.53 -19.75
C ASN A 28 10.95 -6.67 -20.41
N VAL A 29 11.66 -7.58 -21.08
CA VAL A 29 11.05 -8.80 -21.63
C VAL A 29 10.53 -9.69 -20.50
N TYR A 30 11.29 -9.90 -19.43
CA TYR A 30 10.78 -10.63 -18.27
C TYR A 30 9.61 -9.95 -17.56
N LEU A 31 9.58 -8.60 -17.48
CA LEU A 31 8.41 -7.88 -16.97
C LEU A 31 7.17 -8.11 -17.84
N THR A 32 7.33 -8.11 -19.17
CA THR A 32 6.23 -8.39 -20.10
C THR A 32 5.75 -9.84 -20.00
N ILE A 33 6.67 -10.80 -19.82
CA ILE A 33 6.34 -12.20 -19.53
C ILE A 33 5.54 -12.30 -18.23
N ALA A 34 5.93 -11.57 -17.19
CA ALA A 34 5.21 -11.57 -15.92
C ALA A 34 3.76 -11.07 -16.07
N GLU A 35 3.55 -9.99 -16.83
CA GLU A 35 2.22 -9.46 -17.14
C GLU A 35 1.34 -10.49 -17.87
N ILE A 36 1.91 -11.25 -18.81
CA ILE A 36 1.23 -12.36 -19.49
C ILE A 36 0.78 -13.40 -18.46
N TYR A 37 1.68 -13.86 -17.59
CA TYR A 37 1.36 -14.85 -16.57
C TYR A 37 0.31 -14.34 -15.57
N PHE A 38 0.39 -13.09 -15.12
CA PHE A 38 -0.61 -12.52 -14.22
C PHE A 38 -1.99 -12.39 -14.87
N ARG A 39 -2.05 -12.03 -16.16
CA ARG A 39 -3.31 -12.01 -16.92
C ARG A 39 -3.91 -13.41 -17.03
N ASP A 40 -3.08 -14.41 -17.17
CA ASP A 40 -3.49 -15.80 -17.34
C ASP A 40 -3.64 -16.52 -15.97
N GLU A 41 -3.67 -15.74 -14.87
CA GLU A 41 -3.84 -16.16 -13.46
C GLU A 41 -2.71 -17.07 -12.92
N GLU A 42 -1.63 -17.24 -13.68
CA GLU A 42 -0.44 -18.01 -13.31
C GLU A 42 0.51 -17.21 -12.40
N THR A 43 0.05 -16.99 -11.17
CA THR A 43 0.71 -16.08 -10.21
C THR A 43 2.17 -16.45 -9.92
N GLU A 44 2.48 -17.74 -9.71
CA GLU A 44 3.84 -18.20 -9.39
C GLU A 44 4.83 -17.98 -10.54
N ALA A 45 4.39 -18.25 -11.78
CA ALA A 45 5.17 -18.01 -12.98
C ALA A 45 5.42 -16.50 -13.19
N GLY A 46 4.39 -15.69 -12.95
CA GLY A 46 4.49 -14.23 -12.96
C GLY A 46 5.52 -13.70 -11.96
N VAL A 47 5.44 -14.11 -10.70
CA VAL A 47 6.43 -13.71 -9.66
C VAL A 47 7.84 -14.16 -10.05
N THR A 48 7.98 -15.37 -10.58
CA THR A 48 9.27 -15.88 -11.04
C THR A 48 9.84 -15.01 -12.15
N ALA A 49 9.03 -14.60 -13.12
CA ALA A 49 9.44 -13.71 -14.20
C ALA A 49 9.84 -12.31 -13.68
N VAL A 50 9.09 -11.71 -12.75
CA VAL A 50 9.48 -10.41 -12.16
C VAL A 50 10.81 -10.52 -11.40
N ARG A 51 11.04 -11.61 -10.65
CA ARG A 51 12.35 -11.84 -10.01
C ARG A 51 13.47 -11.96 -11.02
N ARG A 52 13.25 -12.65 -12.14
CA ARG A 52 14.23 -12.73 -13.24
C ARG A 52 14.52 -11.36 -13.84
N ALA A 53 13.52 -10.48 -13.97
CA ALA A 53 13.74 -9.12 -14.44
C ALA A 53 14.73 -8.37 -13.53
N VAL A 54 14.60 -8.51 -12.20
CA VAL A 54 15.53 -7.92 -11.23
C VAL A 54 16.93 -8.53 -11.37
N ASP A 55 17.03 -9.86 -11.50
CA ASP A 55 18.32 -10.57 -11.61
C ASP A 55 19.14 -10.15 -12.84
N VAL A 56 18.46 -9.84 -13.96
CA VAL A 56 19.13 -9.54 -15.24
C VAL A 56 19.21 -8.05 -15.57
N ALA A 57 18.64 -7.18 -14.74
CA ALA A 57 18.65 -5.74 -14.97
C ALA A 57 20.08 -5.17 -14.92
N SER A 58 20.55 -4.65 -16.05
CA SER A 58 21.95 -4.28 -16.28
C SER A 58 22.25 -2.81 -15.98
N ASN A 59 21.25 -1.94 -15.99
CA ASN A 59 21.41 -0.49 -15.83
C ASN A 59 20.46 0.08 -14.76
N PRO A 60 20.74 1.28 -14.21
CA PRO A 60 19.96 1.85 -13.11
C PRO A 60 18.46 2.00 -13.40
N GLU A 61 18.07 2.38 -14.61
CA GLU A 61 16.67 2.58 -15.00
C GLU A 61 15.90 1.25 -14.97
N THR A 62 16.43 0.22 -15.63
CA THR A 62 15.82 -1.12 -15.64
C THR A 62 15.83 -1.78 -14.27
N GLN A 63 16.87 -1.53 -13.45
CA GLN A 63 16.93 -2.01 -12.07
C GLN A 63 15.85 -1.36 -11.20
N GLN A 64 15.66 -0.05 -11.34
CA GLN A 64 14.61 0.69 -10.64
C GLN A 64 13.23 0.15 -11.04
N GLN A 65 12.96 0.03 -12.34
CA GLN A 65 11.68 -0.47 -12.85
C GLN A 65 11.39 -1.91 -12.39
N ALA A 66 12.37 -2.81 -12.50
CA ALA A 66 12.21 -4.19 -12.11
C ALA A 66 11.97 -4.33 -10.60
N LEU A 67 12.70 -3.58 -9.78
CA LEU A 67 12.55 -3.61 -8.32
C LEU A 67 11.21 -3.02 -7.88
N ALA A 68 10.77 -1.91 -8.49
CA ALA A 68 9.43 -1.35 -8.26
C ALA A 68 8.32 -2.36 -8.63
N SER A 69 8.48 -3.07 -9.75
CA SER A 69 7.54 -4.11 -10.19
C SER A 69 7.50 -5.29 -9.21
N LEU A 70 8.64 -5.70 -8.66
CA LEU A 70 8.73 -6.76 -7.66
C LEU A 70 8.05 -6.36 -6.34
N ILE A 71 8.29 -5.14 -5.87
CA ILE A 71 7.62 -4.60 -4.67
C ILE A 71 6.11 -4.57 -4.88
N SER A 72 5.64 -4.06 -6.02
CA SER A 72 4.20 -4.00 -6.35
C SER A 72 3.58 -5.40 -6.39
N THR A 73 4.26 -6.37 -6.99
CA THR A 73 3.85 -7.78 -7.03
C THR A 73 3.73 -8.37 -5.64
N TYR A 74 4.72 -8.16 -4.77
CA TYR A 74 4.62 -8.65 -3.40
C TYR A 74 3.52 -7.98 -2.58
N LYS A 75 3.28 -6.68 -2.79
CA LYS A 75 2.15 -5.98 -2.16
C LYS A 75 0.80 -6.54 -2.61
N SER A 76 0.60 -6.77 -3.90
CA SER A 76 -0.67 -7.28 -4.43
C SER A 76 -0.96 -8.70 -3.93
N LEU A 77 0.09 -9.51 -3.73
CA LEU A 77 0.01 -10.85 -3.16
C LEU A 77 0.07 -10.89 -1.64
N GLN A 78 0.13 -9.74 -0.97
CA GLN A 78 0.26 -9.63 0.49
C GLN A 78 1.48 -10.37 1.07
N LEU A 79 2.53 -10.54 0.27
CA LEU A 79 3.81 -11.11 0.67
C LEU A 79 4.69 -10.01 1.31
N TRP A 80 4.28 -9.59 2.51
CA TRP A 80 4.81 -8.38 3.15
C TRP A 80 6.30 -8.46 3.52
N ASP A 81 6.84 -9.64 3.83
CA ASP A 81 8.29 -9.81 4.06
C ASP A 81 9.10 -9.47 2.79
N GLY A 82 8.67 -9.98 1.64
CA GLY A 82 9.27 -9.70 0.35
C GLY A 82 9.13 -8.22 -0.02
N ALA A 83 7.95 -7.63 0.17
CA ALA A 83 7.72 -6.21 -0.07
C ALA A 83 8.62 -5.33 0.81
N LEU A 84 8.75 -5.66 2.10
CA LEU A 84 9.59 -4.93 3.04
C LEU A 84 11.06 -4.97 2.65
N GLN A 85 11.58 -6.16 2.36
CA GLN A 85 13.00 -6.33 1.98
C GLN A 85 13.32 -5.53 0.72
N ASN A 86 12.51 -5.67 -0.33
CA ASN A 86 12.77 -5.04 -1.61
C ASN A 86 12.53 -3.53 -1.58
N ALA A 87 11.55 -3.04 -0.81
CA ALA A 87 11.35 -1.59 -0.63
C ALA A 87 12.53 -0.94 0.11
N ARG A 88 13.12 -1.62 1.11
CA ARG A 88 14.35 -1.13 1.77
C ARG A 88 15.52 -1.06 0.81
N GLU A 89 15.71 -2.10 -0.01
CA GLU A 89 16.74 -2.11 -1.05
C GLU A 89 16.52 -0.99 -2.07
N TYR A 90 15.27 -0.77 -2.49
CA TYR A 90 14.92 0.30 -3.43
C TYR A 90 15.26 1.67 -2.87
N VAL A 91 14.85 1.97 -1.65
CA VAL A 91 15.13 3.26 -0.99
C VAL A 91 16.63 3.51 -0.84
N GLN A 92 17.41 2.45 -0.63
CA GLN A 92 18.87 2.55 -0.55
C GLN A 92 19.53 2.78 -1.91
N LYS A 93 19.08 2.08 -2.96
CA LYS A 93 19.67 2.15 -4.31
C LYS A 93 19.22 3.39 -5.09
N PHE A 94 17.98 3.83 -4.91
CA PHE A 94 17.36 4.90 -5.67
C PHE A 94 16.82 6.02 -4.75
N PRO A 95 17.66 6.62 -3.89
CA PRO A 95 17.21 7.57 -2.87
C PRO A 95 16.59 8.86 -3.44
N ASN A 96 16.78 9.14 -4.74
CA ASN A 96 16.28 10.31 -5.44
C ASN A 96 15.20 9.97 -6.48
N ALA A 97 14.64 8.75 -6.45
CA ALA A 97 13.54 8.39 -7.34
C ALA A 97 12.29 9.24 -7.08
N ASP A 98 11.52 9.54 -8.12
CA ASP A 98 10.30 10.36 -8.00
C ASP A 98 9.26 9.70 -7.07
N ASP A 99 9.20 8.37 -7.03
CA ASP A 99 8.30 7.57 -6.19
C ASP A 99 8.90 7.19 -4.83
N ILE A 100 10.03 7.79 -4.44
CA ILE A 100 10.78 7.37 -3.23
C ILE A 100 9.92 7.41 -1.97
N VAL A 101 9.05 8.40 -1.83
CA VAL A 101 8.17 8.52 -0.67
C VAL A 101 7.16 7.38 -0.62
N ASP A 102 6.61 6.95 -1.77
CA ASP A 102 5.66 5.84 -1.84
C ASP A 102 6.32 4.51 -1.44
N GLN A 103 7.60 4.34 -1.77
CA GLN A 103 8.39 3.18 -1.35
C GLN A 103 8.71 3.21 0.15
N LYS A 104 8.98 4.40 0.72
CA LYS A 104 9.10 4.56 2.17
C LYS A 104 7.77 4.29 2.88
N ILE A 105 6.65 4.79 2.38
CA ILE A 105 5.31 4.46 2.91
C ILE A 105 5.08 2.94 2.87
N THR A 106 5.46 2.29 1.77
CA THR A 106 5.38 0.82 1.63
C THR A 106 6.14 0.09 2.75
N ILE A 107 7.32 0.58 3.18
CA ILE A 107 8.05 0.01 4.32
C ILE A 107 7.20 0.07 5.59
N GLY A 108 6.59 1.22 5.89
CA GLY A 108 5.73 1.40 7.06
C GLY A 108 4.50 0.48 7.03
N ILE A 109 3.84 0.37 5.87
CA ILE A 109 2.71 -0.54 5.67
C ILE A 109 3.14 -1.99 5.90
N ALA A 110 4.25 -2.42 5.29
CA ALA A 110 4.72 -3.79 5.41
C ALA A 110 5.11 -4.13 6.85
N LEU A 111 5.76 -3.21 7.59
CA LEU A 111 6.03 -3.37 9.02
C LEU A 111 4.73 -3.57 9.82
N ASN A 112 3.71 -2.74 9.55
CA ASN A 112 2.41 -2.87 10.20
C ASN A 112 1.76 -4.24 9.90
N ARG A 113 1.74 -4.67 8.63
CA ARG A 113 1.16 -5.95 8.20
C ARG A 113 1.90 -7.17 8.73
N LEU A 114 3.17 -7.02 9.10
CA LEU A 114 4.00 -8.04 9.77
C LEU A 114 3.88 -7.99 11.31
N ASN A 115 2.91 -7.24 11.85
CA ASN A 115 2.71 -7.01 13.28
C ASN A 115 3.88 -6.33 14.00
N ARG A 116 4.77 -5.66 13.25
CA ARG A 116 5.92 -4.91 13.78
C ARG A 116 5.50 -3.47 14.06
N PHE A 117 4.49 -3.31 14.91
CA PHE A 117 3.76 -2.06 15.08
C PHE A 117 4.62 -0.90 15.58
N SER A 118 5.50 -1.11 16.57
CA SER A 118 6.35 -0.02 17.08
C SER A 118 7.34 0.44 16.01
N GLU A 119 7.95 -0.49 15.28
CA GLU A 119 8.86 -0.16 14.18
C GLU A 119 8.14 0.59 13.06
N ALA A 120 6.90 0.21 12.73
CA ALA A 120 6.07 0.93 11.77
C ALA A 120 5.82 2.37 12.21
N VAL A 121 5.43 2.58 13.48
CA VAL A 121 5.19 3.91 14.06
C VAL A 121 6.45 4.75 14.03
N ASP A 122 7.59 4.23 14.50
CA ASP A 122 8.84 4.97 14.58
C ASP A 122 9.32 5.37 13.19
N TYR A 123 9.30 4.43 12.25
CA TYR A 123 9.68 4.67 10.86
C TYR A 123 8.79 5.72 10.18
N LEU A 124 7.46 5.61 10.31
CA LEU A 124 6.51 6.52 9.68
C LEU A 124 6.53 7.92 10.31
N LYS A 125 6.79 8.02 11.62
CA LYS A 125 6.98 9.31 12.29
C LYS A 125 8.21 10.03 11.78
N ASP A 126 9.33 9.33 11.62
CA ASP A 126 10.54 9.89 11.02
C ASP A 126 10.28 10.36 9.59
N LEU A 127 9.64 9.50 8.78
CA LEU A 127 9.25 9.83 7.40
C LEU A 127 8.42 11.10 7.33
N LYS A 128 7.46 11.29 8.24
CA LYS A 128 6.55 12.45 8.25
C LYS A 128 7.28 13.80 8.29
N PHE A 129 8.45 13.89 8.92
CA PHE A 129 9.24 15.13 8.98
C PHE A 129 9.98 15.45 7.67
N SER A 130 10.01 14.51 6.73
CA SER A 130 10.78 14.60 5.48
C SER A 130 9.92 14.73 4.22
N VAL A 131 8.59 14.77 4.35
CA VAL A 131 7.64 14.79 3.23
C VAL A 131 6.90 16.12 3.12
N ASN A 132 6.32 16.37 1.95
CA ASN A 132 5.48 17.53 1.70
C ASN A 132 4.09 17.35 2.34
N SER A 133 3.35 18.46 2.51
CA SER A 133 2.01 18.48 3.13
C SER A 133 1.00 17.56 2.46
N ASP A 134 1.20 17.23 1.19
CA ASP A 134 0.23 16.47 0.41
C ASP A 134 0.20 14.98 0.78
N GLN A 135 1.31 14.46 1.28
CA GLN A 135 1.47 13.05 1.70
C GLN A 135 1.30 12.87 3.21
N GLU A 136 1.29 13.97 3.97
CA GLU A 136 1.15 13.95 5.42
C GLU A 136 -0.09 13.19 5.91
N PRO A 137 -1.30 13.35 5.33
CA PRO A 137 -2.50 12.63 5.77
C PRO A 137 -2.40 11.11 5.63
N GLU A 138 -1.76 10.63 4.56
CA GLU A 138 -1.56 9.20 4.32
C GLU A 138 -0.61 8.59 5.36
N ILE A 139 0.53 9.24 5.58
CA ILE A 139 1.50 8.79 6.59
C ILE A 139 0.87 8.83 7.99
N GLN A 140 0.15 9.90 8.30
CA GLN A 140 -0.60 10.07 9.54
C GLN A 140 -1.63 8.94 9.73
N PHE A 141 -2.29 8.52 8.66
CA PHE A 141 -3.23 7.39 8.69
C PHE A 141 -2.53 6.08 9.06
N TYR A 142 -1.40 5.77 8.41
CA TYR A 142 -0.69 4.52 8.69
C TYR A 142 -0.02 4.50 10.07
N ILE A 143 0.37 5.65 10.63
CA ILE A 143 0.80 5.74 12.05
C ILE A 143 -0.38 5.37 12.97
N GLY A 144 -1.56 5.93 12.71
CA GLY A 144 -2.78 5.59 13.46
C GLY A 144 -3.16 4.11 13.32
N GLU A 145 -3.08 3.55 12.12
CA GLU A 145 -3.36 2.14 11.84
C GLU A 145 -2.40 1.21 12.59
N ALA A 146 -1.11 1.56 12.65
CA ALA A 146 -0.13 0.80 13.40
C ALA A 146 -0.40 0.84 14.92
N TYR A 147 -0.78 2.00 15.48
CA TYR A 147 -1.22 2.08 16.87
C TYR A 147 -2.49 1.26 17.13
N PHE A 148 -3.48 1.34 16.23
CA PHE A 148 -4.74 0.60 16.34
C PHE A 148 -4.50 -0.91 16.35
N ASN A 149 -3.72 -1.43 15.39
CA ASN A 149 -3.41 -2.85 15.30
C ASN A 149 -2.56 -3.32 16.50
N GLY A 150 -1.71 -2.45 17.05
CA GLY A 150 -0.97 -2.68 18.28
C GLY A 150 -1.79 -2.55 19.57
N GLY A 151 -3.10 -2.31 19.50
CA GLY A 151 -4.00 -2.17 20.65
C GLY A 151 -3.86 -0.84 21.42
N GLN A 152 -3.09 0.11 20.89
CA GLN A 152 -2.83 1.42 21.49
C GLN A 152 -3.89 2.42 21.03
N TYR A 153 -5.14 2.16 21.41
CA TYR A 153 -6.31 2.86 20.88
C TYR A 153 -6.33 4.37 21.18
N GLU A 154 -5.80 4.81 22.32
CA GLU A 154 -5.70 6.24 22.64
C GLU A 154 -4.74 6.98 21.69
N GLN A 155 -3.57 6.38 21.43
CA GLN A 155 -2.61 6.90 20.46
C GLN A 155 -3.20 6.87 19.05
N ALA A 156 -3.90 5.79 18.69
CA ALA A 156 -4.57 5.67 17.40
C ALA A 156 -5.58 6.81 17.19
N ILE A 157 -6.44 7.07 18.18
CA ILE A 157 -7.39 8.20 18.16
C ILE A 157 -6.65 9.52 17.93
N ASN A 158 -5.61 9.80 18.72
CA ASN A 158 -4.83 11.03 18.61
C ASN A 158 -4.25 11.23 17.21
N GLU A 159 -3.89 10.15 16.51
CA GLU A 159 -3.37 10.24 15.16
C GLU A 159 -4.48 10.40 14.11
N PHE A 160 -5.60 9.68 14.23
CA PHE A 160 -6.69 9.73 13.26
C PHE A 160 -7.47 11.05 13.29
N VAL A 161 -7.75 11.63 14.47
CA VAL A 161 -8.56 12.86 14.57
C VAL A 161 -7.86 14.10 13.99
N LYS A 162 -6.55 14.02 13.74
CA LYS A 162 -5.78 15.09 13.06
C LYS A 162 -6.04 15.10 11.55
N ILE A 163 -6.35 13.96 10.95
CA ILE A 163 -6.42 13.79 9.48
C ILE A 163 -7.50 14.68 8.83
N PRO A 164 -8.72 14.80 9.40
CA PRO A 164 -9.73 15.72 8.87
C PRO A 164 -9.32 17.21 8.89
N LEU A 165 -8.31 17.58 9.70
CA LEU A 165 -7.77 18.95 9.77
C LEU A 165 -6.67 19.17 8.71
N LEU A 166 -5.92 18.13 8.38
CA LEU A 166 -4.87 18.17 7.36
C LEU A 166 -5.45 18.11 5.93
N SER A 167 -6.60 17.47 5.77
CA SER A 167 -7.15 17.05 4.48
C SER A 167 -7.90 18.15 3.70
N GLN A 168 -8.04 19.37 4.23
CA GLN A 168 -8.62 20.50 3.48
C GLN A 168 -7.81 20.88 2.21
N LYS A 169 -6.61 20.32 2.04
CA LYS A 169 -5.74 20.52 0.86
C LYS A 169 -5.56 19.26 -0.01
N THR A 170 -5.98 18.08 0.45
CA THR A 170 -5.62 16.79 -0.15
C THR A 170 -6.85 15.91 -0.32
N LYS A 171 -6.83 15.04 -1.32
CA LYS A 171 -7.98 14.22 -1.75
C LYS A 171 -8.65 13.55 -0.53
N LEU A 172 -9.98 13.67 -0.43
CA LEU A 172 -10.88 13.18 0.65
C LEU A 172 -10.77 11.69 1.03
N GLN A 173 -9.82 10.95 0.46
CA GLN A 173 -9.69 9.50 0.56
C GLN A 173 -9.40 9.03 2.00
N TRP A 174 -8.65 9.81 2.79
CA TRP A 174 -8.21 9.40 4.13
C TRP A 174 -9.17 9.79 5.26
N GLU A 175 -10.00 10.82 5.06
CA GLU A 175 -10.84 11.36 6.13
C GLU A 175 -11.87 10.36 6.64
N ALA A 176 -12.61 9.73 5.73
CA ALA A 176 -13.64 8.77 6.09
C ALA A 176 -13.05 7.55 6.83
N SER A 177 -11.93 7.03 6.33
CA SER A 177 -11.20 5.94 6.96
C SER A 177 -10.66 6.34 8.33
N ALA A 178 -10.07 7.53 8.46
CA ALA A 178 -9.55 8.02 9.74
C ALA A 178 -10.66 8.14 10.79
N LEU A 179 -11.78 8.76 10.43
CA LEU A 179 -12.95 8.86 11.31
C LEU A 179 -13.51 7.49 11.68
N TYR A 180 -13.53 6.55 10.73
CA TYR A 180 -13.96 5.17 10.99
C TYR A 180 -13.05 4.50 12.02
N PHE A 181 -11.74 4.55 11.84
CA PHE A 181 -10.80 3.93 12.78
C PHE A 181 -10.74 4.66 14.14
N ALA A 182 -10.95 5.97 14.18
CA ALA A 182 -11.15 6.71 15.44
C ALA A 182 -12.39 6.20 16.17
N GLY A 183 -13.52 6.02 15.46
CA GLY A 183 -14.73 5.44 16.02
C GLY A 183 -14.53 4.03 16.55
N GLN A 184 -13.88 3.15 15.78
CA GLN A 184 -13.54 1.79 16.20
C GLN A 184 -12.63 1.79 17.44
N SER A 185 -11.67 2.71 17.50
CA SER A 185 -10.78 2.86 18.66
C SER A 185 -11.56 3.28 19.91
N TYR A 186 -12.50 4.21 19.79
CA TYR A 186 -13.38 4.60 20.89
C TYR A 186 -14.27 3.43 21.35
N GLU A 187 -14.82 2.62 20.44
CA GLU A 187 -15.57 1.41 20.80
C GLU A 187 -14.72 0.41 21.59
N LYS A 188 -13.47 0.17 21.15
CA LYS A 188 -12.53 -0.71 21.87
C LYS A 188 -12.20 -0.23 23.28
N LEU A 189 -12.35 1.07 23.55
CA LEU A 189 -12.19 1.68 24.86
C LEU A 189 -13.51 1.79 25.66
N GLY A 190 -14.65 1.32 25.11
CA GLY A 190 -15.97 1.46 25.71
C GLY A 190 -16.55 2.89 25.68
N ARG A 191 -15.95 3.79 24.89
CA ARG A 191 -16.32 5.20 24.75
C ARG A 191 -17.34 5.40 23.64
N THR A 192 -18.52 4.85 23.87
CA THR A 192 -19.52 4.66 22.83
C THR A 192 -20.10 5.97 22.27
N ASN A 193 -20.21 7.01 23.11
CA ASN A 193 -20.70 8.32 22.67
C ASN A 193 -19.72 8.99 21.71
N GLU A 194 -18.43 8.91 22.01
CA GLU A 194 -17.36 9.42 21.15
C GLU A 194 -17.27 8.64 19.84
N ALA A 195 -17.44 7.31 19.88
CA ALA A 195 -17.52 6.49 18.67
C ALA A 195 -18.65 6.94 17.74
N VAL A 196 -19.86 7.12 18.28
CA VAL A 196 -21.02 7.61 17.52
C VAL A 196 -20.74 8.99 16.90
N ARG A 197 -20.08 9.89 17.63
CA ARG A 197 -19.69 11.21 17.08
C ARG A 197 -18.77 11.08 15.87
N MET A 198 -17.77 10.19 15.92
CA MET A 198 -16.86 9.98 14.79
C MET A 198 -17.59 9.45 13.55
N TYR A 199 -18.50 8.48 13.72
CA TYR A 199 -19.30 7.97 12.61
C TYR A 199 -20.31 8.98 12.07
N GLN A 200 -20.86 9.83 12.95
CA GLN A 200 -21.78 10.88 12.54
C GLN A 200 -21.06 11.94 11.68
N GLU A 201 -19.81 12.27 12.01
CA GLU A 201 -18.96 13.15 11.20
C GLU A 201 -18.78 12.61 9.76
N ILE A 202 -18.64 11.29 9.57
CA ILE A 202 -18.58 10.67 8.23
C ILE A 202 -19.87 10.94 7.44
N ILE A 203 -21.02 10.86 8.11
CA ILE A 203 -22.34 11.05 7.49
C ILE A 203 -22.53 12.51 7.09
N ASP A 204 -22.15 13.43 7.96
CA ASP A 204 -22.44 14.86 7.80
C ASP A 204 -21.45 15.54 6.84
N ARG A 205 -20.24 15.01 6.73
CA ARG A 205 -19.19 15.61 5.92
C ARG A 205 -19.51 15.57 4.41
N PRO A 206 -19.44 16.71 3.69
CA PRO A 206 -19.59 16.75 2.24
C PRO A 206 -18.49 15.98 1.50
N GLY A 207 -18.80 15.44 0.32
CA GLY A 207 -17.81 14.78 -0.55
C GLY A 207 -17.45 13.33 -0.19
N ILE A 208 -17.79 12.85 1.02
CA ILE A 208 -17.69 11.42 1.35
C ILE A 208 -18.73 10.62 0.55
N GLN A 209 -18.30 9.49 -0.01
CA GLN A 209 -19.15 8.60 -0.81
C GLN A 209 -20.35 8.07 -0.02
N LEU A 210 -21.51 7.98 -0.68
CA LEU A 210 -22.77 7.56 -0.04
C LEU A 210 -22.66 6.17 0.62
N GLU A 211 -21.90 5.24 0.04
CA GLU A 211 -21.71 3.91 0.61
C GLU A 211 -20.99 3.95 1.97
N LEU A 212 -19.96 4.78 2.11
CA LEU A 212 -19.26 4.97 3.39
C LEU A 212 -20.19 5.61 4.44
N LYS A 213 -21.05 6.57 4.02
CA LYS A 213 -22.07 7.15 4.90
C LYS A 213 -23.08 6.11 5.38
N ARG A 214 -23.51 5.20 4.49
CA ARG A 214 -24.42 4.10 4.84
C ARG A 214 -23.76 3.12 5.82
N GLN A 215 -22.49 2.80 5.61
CA GLN A 215 -21.72 1.96 6.54
C GLN A 215 -21.62 2.62 7.93
N ALA A 216 -21.27 3.91 7.98
CA ALA A 216 -21.21 4.66 9.23
C ALA A 216 -22.56 4.67 9.98
N ARG A 217 -23.68 4.82 9.26
CA ARG A 217 -25.02 4.75 9.87
C ARG A 217 -25.30 3.38 10.50
N LYS A 218 -24.95 2.29 9.80
CA LYS A 218 -25.10 0.93 10.35
C LYS A 218 -24.30 0.74 11.64
N LEU A 219 -23.08 1.30 11.73
CA LEU A 219 -22.26 1.24 12.95
C LEU A 219 -22.95 1.95 14.12
N ILE A 220 -23.52 3.14 13.89
CA ILE A 220 -24.28 3.88 14.91
C ILE A 220 -25.49 3.08 15.38
N ASP A 221 -26.26 2.50 14.45
CA ASP A 221 -27.46 1.74 14.79
C ASP A 221 -27.12 0.46 15.58
N ASN A 222 -26.05 -0.24 15.20
CA ASN A 222 -25.55 -1.40 15.93
C ASN A 222 -25.18 -1.02 17.37
N ILE A 223 -24.42 0.05 17.55
CA ILE A 223 -24.05 0.58 18.86
C ILE A 223 -25.29 0.85 19.73
N LYS A 224 -26.32 1.49 19.16
CA LYS A 224 -27.55 1.84 19.88
C LYS A 224 -28.43 0.63 20.21
N SER A 225 -28.28 -0.47 19.48
CA SER A 225 -29.04 -1.70 19.71
C SER A 225 -28.46 -2.58 20.82
N VAL A 226 -27.17 -2.40 21.14
CA VAL A 226 -26.43 -3.18 22.15
C VAL A 226 -26.45 -2.50 23.53
N ASN A 227 -26.69 -1.20 23.58
CA ASN A 227 -26.85 -0.41 24.81
C ASN A 227 -28.32 -0.25 25.20
#